data_AF-A0AA96YGH1-F1
#
_entry.id   AF-A0AA96YGH1-F1
#
_cell.length_a   1.000
_cell.length_b   1.000
_cell.length_c   1.000
_cell.angle_alpha   90.00
_cell.angle_beta   90.00
_cell.angle_gamma   90.00
#
_symmetry.space_group_name_H-M   'P 1'
#
loop_
_entity.id
_entity.type
_entity.pdbx_description
1 polymer ?
#
loop_
_entity_poly.entity_id
_entity_poly.type
_entity_poly.pdbx_seq_one_letter_code
_entity_poly.pdbx_strand_id
1 'polypeptide(L)'
;MLYLWIKALHIVSVVCWFAGLFYLPRLFVYHAQSQDSISQERFVTMERKLFRGIMNPAMIATYVFGAWMLYLTPGWLSQGWLHAKLTLVILLTVYHHMCGAQRKRFASGSNTRSHVYYRWFNEVPVLFLLGIVILVVVKPF
;
A
#
# COMPACT_ATOMS: atom_id res chain seq x y z
N MET A 1 25.40 -9.02 10.30
CA MET A 1 24.93 -7.62 10.46
C MET A 1 24.19 -7.09 9.24
N LEU A 2 24.69 -7.27 8.01
CA LEU A 2 24.04 -6.78 6.79
C LEU A 2 22.56 -7.17 6.67
N TYR A 3 22.24 -8.45 6.89
CA TYR A 3 20.86 -8.94 6.85
C TYR A 3 19.92 -8.20 7.83
N LEU A 4 20.38 -7.88 9.05
CA LEU A 4 19.57 -7.15 10.04
C LEU A 4 19.27 -5.72 9.58
N TRP A 5 20.24 -5.05 8.96
CA TRP A 5 20.04 -3.72 8.37
C TRP A 5 19.04 -3.77 7.21
N ILE A 6 19.17 -4.74 6.30
CA ILE A 6 18.21 -4.91 5.19
C ILE A 6 16.80 -5.18 5.74
N LYS A 7 16.68 -6.04 6.76
CA LYS A 7 15.41 -6.30 7.43
C LYS A 7 14.82 -5.04 8.07
N ALA A 8 15.64 -4.23 8.75
CA ALA A 8 15.20 -2.97 9.34
C ALA A 8 14.69 -2.00 8.26
N LEU A 9 15.45 -1.81 7.18
CA LEU A 9 15.05 -0.95 6.05
C LEU A 9 13.79 -1.46 5.35
N HIS A 10 13.65 -2.78 5.19
CA HIS A 10 12.42 -3.39 4.69
C HIS A 10 11.23 -3.04 5.58
N ILE A 11 11.34 -3.20 6.91
CA ILE A 11 10.25 -2.86 7.85
C ILE A 11 9.90 -1.37 7.75
N VAL A 12 10.89 -0.47 7.74
CA VAL A 12 10.65 0.97 7.56
C VAL A 12 9.90 1.25 6.27
N SER A 13 10.32 0.65 5.16
CA SER A 13 9.65 0.84 3.87
C SER A 13 8.21 0.30 3.85
N VAL A 14 7.95 -0.85 4.50
CA VAL A 14 6.61 -1.42 4.64
C VAL A 14 5.72 -0.48 5.45
N VAL A 15 6.22 0.05 6.58
CA VAL A 15 5.47 0.99 7.44
C VAL A 15 5.13 2.26 6.66
N CYS A 16 6.10 2.86 5.96
CA CYS A 16 5.86 4.03 5.11
C CYS A 16 4.82 3.75 4.02
N TRP A 17 4.86 2.57 3.40
CA TRP A 17 3.92 2.20 2.35
C TRP A 17 2.51 2.01 2.92
N PHE A 18 2.35 1.27 4.02
CA PHE A 18 1.06 1.05 4.67
C PHE A 18 0.46 2.34 5.24
N ALA A 19 1.28 3.24 5.79
CA ALA A 19 0.81 4.56 6.23
C ALA A 19 0.10 5.31 5.09
N GLY A 20 0.68 5.28 3.88
CA GLY A 20 0.04 5.88 2.72
C GLY A 20 -1.17 5.08 2.20
N LEU A 21 -1.13 3.75 2.27
CA LEU A 21 -2.27 2.89 1.90
C LEU A 21 -3.48 3.07 2.81
N PHE A 22 -3.29 3.38 4.09
CA PHE A 22 -4.40 3.75 5.00
C PHE A 22 -4.85 5.20 4.80
N TYR A 23 -3.92 6.11 4.53
CA TYR A 23 -4.24 7.54 4.47
C TYR A 23 -4.85 7.96 3.12
N LEU A 24 -4.40 7.42 2.00
CA LEU A 24 -4.86 7.83 0.67
C LEU A 24 -6.34 7.50 0.41
N PRO A 25 -6.85 6.28 0.66
CA PRO A 25 -8.27 5.97 0.59
C PRO A 25 -9.13 6.86 1.48
N ARG A 26 -8.60 7.20 2.67
CA ARG A 26 -9.28 8.11 3.58
C ARG A 26 -9.43 9.51 2.98
N LEU A 27 -8.42 10.02 2.28
CA LEU A 27 -8.53 11.27 1.52
C LEU A 27 -9.61 11.17 0.44
N PHE A 28 -9.72 10.04 -0.27
CA PHE A 28 -10.78 9.85 -1.28
C PHE A 28 -12.20 9.95 -0.68
N VAL A 29 -12.41 9.48 0.55
CA VAL A 29 -13.70 9.64 1.24
C VAL A 29 -14.05 11.10 1.38
N TYR A 30 -13.11 11.92 1.89
CA TYR A 30 -13.34 13.35 2.10
C TYR A 30 -13.45 14.12 0.78
N HIS A 31 -12.64 13.76 -0.21
CA HIS A 31 -12.68 14.34 -1.55
C HIS A 31 -14.03 14.05 -2.25
N ALA A 32 -14.59 12.86 -2.07
CA ALA A 32 -15.92 12.53 -2.58
C ALA A 32 -17.07 13.24 -1.81
N GLN A 33 -16.80 13.81 -0.63
CA GLN A 33 -17.77 14.58 0.17
C GLN A 33 -17.67 16.09 -0.05
N SER A 34 -16.52 16.61 -0.47
CA SER A 34 -16.33 18.04 -0.71
C SER A 34 -17.20 18.53 -1.87
N GLN A 35 -17.80 19.71 -1.71
CA GLN A 35 -18.60 20.36 -2.75
C GLN A 35 -17.95 21.65 -3.27
N ASP A 36 -16.97 22.19 -2.53
CA ASP A 36 -16.24 23.40 -2.90
C ASP A 36 -15.00 23.09 -3.73
N SER A 37 -14.70 23.96 -4.70
CA SER A 37 -13.56 23.81 -5.61
C SER A 37 -12.22 23.87 -4.89
N ILE A 38 -12.10 24.71 -3.85
CA ILE A 38 -10.85 24.90 -3.09
C ILE A 38 -10.41 23.60 -2.42
N SER A 39 -11.34 22.89 -1.77
CA SER A 39 -11.06 21.59 -1.14
C SER A 39 -10.73 20.53 -2.17
N GLN A 40 -11.47 20.46 -3.28
CA GLN A 40 -11.23 19.52 -4.38
C GLN A 40 -9.78 19.68 -4.93
N GLU A 41 -9.37 20.91 -5.27
CA GLU A 41 -8.02 21.20 -5.75
C GLU A 41 -6.92 20.84 -4.73
N ARG A 42 -7.18 21.11 -3.45
CA ARG A 42 -6.28 20.76 -2.35
C ARG A 42 -6.13 19.24 -2.23
N PHE A 43 -7.22 18.49 -2.30
CA PHE A 43 -7.18 17.02 -2.26
C PHE A 43 -6.41 16.44 -3.44
N VAL A 44 -6.64 16.91 -4.67
CA VAL A 44 -5.86 16.50 -5.85
C VAL A 44 -4.35 16.66 -5.61
N THR A 45 -3.94 17.78 -5.01
CA THR A 45 -2.53 18.05 -4.68
C THR A 45 -2.00 17.11 -3.60
N MET A 46 -2.75 16.94 -2.50
CA MET A 46 -2.37 16.08 -1.38
C MET A 46 -2.24 14.62 -1.81
N GLU A 47 -3.23 14.08 -2.51
CA GLU A 47 -3.23 12.71 -3.01
C GLU A 47 -2.07 12.45 -3.98
N ARG A 48 -1.76 13.42 -4.85
CA ARG A 48 -0.61 13.31 -5.77
C ARG A 48 0.71 13.28 -5.02
N LYS A 49 0.91 14.18 -4.06
CA LYS A 49 2.14 14.25 -3.26
C LYS A 49 2.32 12.99 -2.42
N LEU A 50 1.26 12.52 -1.78
CA LEU A 50 1.28 11.28 -0.99
C LEU A 50 1.61 10.06 -1.85
N PHE A 51 0.89 9.88 -2.98
CA PHE A 51 1.06 8.71 -3.82
C PHE A 51 2.44 8.66 -4.50
N ARG A 52 2.88 9.77 -5.11
CA ARG A 52 4.16 9.81 -5.84
C ARG A 52 5.37 10.03 -4.94
N GLY A 53 5.21 10.83 -3.89
CA GLY A 53 6.33 11.22 -3.01
C GLY A 53 6.61 10.21 -1.90
N ILE A 54 5.59 9.48 -1.42
CA ILE A 54 5.75 8.56 -0.28
C ILE A 54 5.43 7.14 -0.70
N MET A 55 4.22 6.86 -1.20
CA MET A 55 3.77 5.49 -1.40
C MET A 55 4.57 4.75 -2.47
N ASN A 56 4.79 5.36 -3.64
CA ASN A 56 5.58 4.75 -4.72
C ASN A 56 7.02 4.42 -4.31
N PRO A 57 7.83 5.35 -3.77
CA PRO A 57 9.19 5.01 -3.35
C PRO A 57 9.21 3.99 -2.20
N ALA A 58 8.26 4.07 -1.25
CA ALA A 58 8.17 3.10 -0.15
C ALA A 58 7.82 1.69 -0.66
N MET A 59 6.90 1.57 -1.62
CA MET A 59 6.59 0.29 -2.27
C MET A 59 7.82 -0.28 -2.98
N ILE A 60 8.51 0.54 -3.78
CA ILE A 60 9.72 0.12 -4.51
C ILE A 60 10.80 -0.36 -3.52
N ALA A 61 11.07 0.41 -2.47
CA ALA A 61 12.01 0.03 -1.43
C ALA A 61 11.61 -1.28 -0.74
N THR A 62 10.31 -1.48 -0.46
CA THR A 62 9.78 -2.72 0.12
C THR A 62 10.12 -3.93 -0.75
N TYR A 63 9.90 -3.83 -2.06
CA TYR A 63 10.23 -4.89 -3.01
C TYR A 63 11.74 -5.14 -3.12
N VAL A 64 12.54 -4.07 -3.22
CA VAL A 64 14.01 -4.17 -3.31
C VAL A 64 14.58 -4.87 -2.07
N PHE A 65 14.24 -4.41 -0.88
CA PHE A 65 14.74 -5.03 0.35
C PHE A 65 14.15 -6.43 0.60
N GLY A 66 12.90 -6.67 0.19
CA GLY A 66 12.28 -7.98 0.28
C GLY A 66 12.98 -9.01 -0.61
N ALA A 67 13.23 -8.66 -1.87
CA ALA A 67 13.96 -9.49 -2.82
C ALA A 67 15.41 -9.70 -2.37
N TRP A 68 16.06 -8.68 -1.81
CA TRP A 68 17.41 -8.81 -1.28
C TRP A 68 17.47 -9.77 -0.09
N MET A 69 16.50 -9.72 0.84
CA MET A 69 16.42 -10.71 1.93
C MET A 69 16.24 -12.13 1.40
N LEU A 70 15.43 -12.33 0.36
CA LEU A 70 15.24 -13.64 -0.26
C LEU A 70 16.51 -14.15 -0.95
N TYR A 71 17.24 -13.26 -1.64
CA TYR A 71 18.54 -13.60 -2.22
C TYR A 71 19.55 -14.06 -1.16
N LEU A 72 19.57 -13.40 0.01
CA LEU A 72 20.45 -13.80 1.12
C LEU A 72 19.96 -15.06 1.86
N THR A 73 18.68 -15.43 1.70
CA THR A 73 18.06 -16.57 2.41
C THR A 73 17.20 -17.39 1.45
N PRO A 74 17.81 -18.06 0.45
CA PRO A 74 17.06 -18.75 -0.61
C PRO A 74 16.21 -19.90 -0.06
N GLY A 75 16.59 -20.50 1.07
CA GLY A 75 15.82 -21.56 1.73
C GLY A 75 14.42 -21.16 2.20
N TRP A 76 14.06 -19.86 2.19
CA TRP A 76 12.67 -19.47 2.45
C TRP A 76 11.74 -19.76 1.26
N LEU A 77 12.26 -19.88 0.05
CA LEU A 77 11.48 -20.19 -1.14
C LEU A 77 10.91 -21.62 -1.14
N SER A 78 11.32 -22.48 -0.22
CA SER A 78 10.68 -23.79 0.00
C SER A 78 9.56 -23.74 1.03
N GLN A 79 9.32 -22.61 1.70
CA GLN A 79 8.32 -22.49 2.76
C GLN A 79 7.00 -21.97 2.20
N GLY A 80 5.91 -22.70 2.44
CA GLY A 80 4.62 -22.38 1.81
C GLY A 80 4.06 -21.04 2.29
N TRP A 81 4.26 -20.66 3.56
CA TRP A 81 3.80 -19.37 4.08
C TRP A 81 4.39 -18.19 3.32
N LEU A 82 5.61 -18.34 2.78
CA LEU A 82 6.25 -17.30 1.99
C LEU A 82 5.51 -17.11 0.66
N HIS A 83 5.15 -18.20 -0.03
CA HIS A 83 4.37 -18.12 -1.27
C HIS A 83 3.02 -17.45 -1.03
N ALA A 84 2.30 -17.86 0.02
CA ALA A 84 1.04 -17.22 0.40
C ALA A 84 1.23 -15.71 0.68
N LYS A 85 2.31 -15.34 1.40
CA LYS A 85 2.64 -13.94 1.68
C LYS A 85 2.93 -13.16 0.41
N LEU A 86 3.71 -13.72 -0.51
CA LEU A 86 4.05 -13.08 -1.78
C LEU A 86 2.80 -12.89 -2.65
N THR A 87 1.87 -13.85 -2.67
CA THR A 87 0.57 -13.69 -3.33
C THR A 87 -0.21 -12.51 -2.75
N LEU A 88 -0.28 -12.38 -1.41
CA LEU A 88 -0.93 -11.23 -0.78
C LEU A 88 -0.23 -9.90 -1.12
N VAL A 89 1.10 -9.88 -1.20
CA VAL A 89 1.87 -8.68 -1.58
C VAL A 89 1.59 -8.28 -3.03
N ILE A 90 1.47 -9.25 -3.96
CA ILE A 90 1.09 -8.98 -5.35
C ILE A 90 -0.32 -8.38 -5.42
N LEU A 91 -1.28 -8.97 -4.71
CA LEU A 91 -2.65 -8.45 -4.63
C LEU A 91 -2.71 -7.04 -4.00
N LEU A 92 -1.89 -6.79 -2.97
CA LEU A 92 -1.74 -5.47 -2.36
C LEU A 92 -1.17 -4.46 -3.37
N THR A 93 -0.25 -4.88 -4.23
CA THR A 93 0.26 -4.02 -5.31
C THR A 93 -0.80 -3.71 -6.36
N VAL A 94 -1.68 -4.67 -6.70
CA VAL A 94 -2.84 -4.38 -7.55
C VAL A 94 -3.71 -3.30 -6.88
N TYR A 95 -4.00 -3.45 -5.59
CA TYR A 95 -4.75 -2.44 -4.82
C TYR A 95 -4.06 -1.06 -4.82
N HIS A 96 -2.74 -1.01 -4.62
CA HIS A 96 -1.95 0.25 -4.72
C HIS A 96 -2.13 0.93 -6.08
N HIS A 97 -2.10 0.17 -7.17
CA HIS A 97 -2.33 0.71 -8.51
C HIS A 97 -3.79 1.15 -8.72
N MET A 98 -4.76 0.45 -8.12
CA MET A 98 -6.16 0.90 -8.08
C MET A 98 -6.28 2.26 -7.37
N CYS A 99 -5.58 2.49 -6.26
CA CYS A 99 -5.51 3.82 -5.63
C CYS A 99 -4.97 4.87 -6.60
N GLY A 100 -3.90 4.53 -7.34
CA GLY A 100 -3.34 5.39 -8.38
C GLY A 100 -4.34 5.74 -9.49
N ALA A 101 -5.19 4.79 -9.88
CA ALA A 101 -6.26 5.00 -10.85
C ALA A 101 -7.37 5.90 -10.29
N GLN A 102 -7.84 5.66 -9.05
CA GLN A 102 -8.86 6.51 -8.43
C GLN A 102 -8.37 7.96 -8.28
N ARG A 103 -7.12 8.16 -7.84
CA ARG A 103 -6.50 9.50 -7.79
C ARG A 103 -6.56 10.23 -9.14
N LYS A 104 -6.28 9.53 -10.25
CA LYS A 104 -6.38 10.12 -11.60
C LYS A 104 -7.83 10.50 -11.94
N ARG A 105 -8.80 9.65 -11.57
CA ARG A 105 -10.23 9.94 -11.77
C ARG A 105 -10.67 11.18 -11.01
N PHE A 106 -10.32 11.28 -9.73
CA PHE A 106 -10.55 12.49 -8.92
C PHE A 106 -9.93 13.74 -9.55
N ALA A 107 -8.65 13.67 -9.95
CA ALA A 107 -7.97 14.79 -10.61
C ALA A 107 -8.62 15.24 -11.93
N SER A 108 -9.29 14.33 -12.64
CA SER A 108 -10.04 14.63 -13.87
C SER A 108 -11.50 15.02 -13.65
N GLY A 109 -11.99 15.06 -12.40
CA GLY A 109 -13.41 15.28 -12.09
C GLY A 109 -14.35 14.15 -12.55
N SER A 110 -13.82 13.00 -13.00
CA SER A 110 -14.61 11.87 -13.53
C SER A 110 -15.00 10.84 -12.48
N ASN A 111 -14.91 11.20 -11.20
CA ASN A 111 -15.32 10.32 -10.13
C ASN A 111 -16.85 10.21 -10.07
N THR A 112 -17.36 9.00 -10.26
CA THR A 112 -18.78 8.66 -10.18
C THR A 112 -19.14 7.87 -8.92
N ARG A 113 -18.17 7.59 -8.05
CA ARG A 113 -18.35 6.77 -6.85
C ARG A 113 -18.61 7.65 -5.63
N SER A 114 -19.55 7.23 -4.79
CA SER A 114 -19.89 7.94 -3.54
C SER A 114 -18.84 7.70 -2.45
N HIS A 115 -18.87 8.55 -1.42
CA HIS A 115 -18.03 8.42 -0.24
C HIS A 115 -18.19 7.06 0.49
N VAL A 116 -19.35 6.40 0.39
CA VAL A 116 -19.59 5.07 0.99
C VAL A 116 -18.73 3.99 0.34
N TYR A 117 -18.58 4.04 -0.99
CA TYR A 117 -17.67 3.15 -1.71
C TYR A 117 -16.23 3.33 -1.20
N TYR A 118 -15.79 4.57 -1.02
CA TYR A 118 -14.44 4.85 -0.54
C TYR A 118 -14.20 4.47 0.92
N ARG A 119 -15.25 4.41 1.76
CA ARG A 119 -15.13 3.86 3.13
C ARG A 119 -14.83 2.37 3.11
N TRP A 120 -15.55 1.59 2.31
CA TRP A 120 -15.22 0.16 2.14
C TRP A 120 -13.86 -0.03 1.50
N PHE A 121 -13.52 0.80 0.52
CA PHE A 121 -12.20 0.79 -0.11
C PHE A 121 -11.07 1.07 0.89
N ASN A 122 -11.31 1.89 1.93
CA ASN A 122 -10.37 2.20 3.00
C ASN A 122 -10.09 1.02 3.95
N GLU A 123 -10.99 0.06 4.07
CA GLU A 123 -10.80 -1.10 4.97
C GLU A 123 -9.98 -2.23 4.33
N VAL A 124 -9.92 -2.29 3.00
CA VAL A 124 -9.20 -3.34 2.26
C VAL A 124 -7.72 -3.49 2.68
N PRO A 125 -6.93 -2.42 2.89
CA PRO A 125 -5.54 -2.54 3.36
C PRO A 125 -5.39 -3.23 4.71
N VAL A 126 -6.40 -3.18 5.58
CA VAL A 126 -6.36 -3.81 6.91
C VAL A 126 -6.28 -5.33 6.77
N LEU A 127 -7.06 -5.90 5.83
CA LEU A 127 -7.07 -7.33 5.57
C LEU A 127 -5.70 -7.82 5.06
N PHE A 128 -5.07 -7.04 4.18
CA PHE A 128 -3.72 -7.33 3.71
C PHE A 128 -2.69 -7.23 4.83
N LEU A 129 -2.77 -6.21 5.68
CA LEU A 129 -1.87 -6.05 6.83
C LEU A 129 -1.95 -7.27 7.74
N LEU A 130 -3.16 -7.66 8.15
CA LEU A 130 -3.39 -8.81 9.03
C LEU A 130 -2.83 -10.10 8.40
N GLY A 131 -3.20 -10.40 7.16
CA GLY A 131 -2.74 -11.62 6.47
C GLY A 131 -1.22 -11.68 6.34
N ILE A 132 -0.59 -10.59 5.89
CA ILE A 132 0.87 -10.53 5.69
C ILE A 132 1.63 -10.65 7.01
N VAL A 133 1.16 -9.97 8.07
CA VAL A 133 1.80 -10.01 9.39
C VAL A 133 1.64 -11.38 10.05
N ILE A 134 0.44 -11.97 10.00
CA ILE A 134 0.21 -13.30 10.56
C ILE A 134 1.09 -14.33 9.86
N LEU A 135 1.18 -14.31 8.52
CA LEU A 135 2.01 -15.26 7.78
C LEU A 135 3.50 -15.16 8.14
N VAL A 136 4.05 -13.95 8.27
CA VAL A 136 5.48 -13.78 8.55
C VAL A 136 5.84 -14.08 10.02
N VAL A 137 4.89 -13.91 10.95
CA VAL A 137 5.09 -14.15 12.38
C VAL A 137 4.85 -15.62 12.74
N VAL A 138 3.69 -16.17 12.33
CA VAL A 138 3.26 -17.53 12.72
C VAL A 138 3.95 -18.59 11.88
N LYS A 139 4.20 -18.32 10.59
CA LYS A 139 4.83 -19.26 9.63
C LYS A 139 4.22 -20.67 9.68
N PRO A 140 2.91 -20.81 9.42
CA PRO A 140 2.15 -22.02 9.74
C PRO A 140 2.49 -23.27 8.88
N PHE A 141 3.16 -23.12 7.73
CA PHE A 141 3.47 -24.20 6.79
C PHE A 141 4.62 -23.84 5.84
#